data_AF-A0A498NFQ9-F1
#
_entry.id   AF-A0A498NFQ9-F1
#
_cell.length_a   1.000
_cell.length_b   1.000
_cell.length_c   1.000
_cell.angle_alpha   90.00
_cell.angle_beta   90.00
_cell.angle_gamma   90.00
#
_symmetry.space_group_name_H-M   'P 1'
#
loop_
_entity.id
_entity.type
_entity.pdbx_description
1 polymer ?
#
loop_
_entity_poly.entity_id
_entity_poly.type
_entity_poly.pdbx_seq_one_letter_code
_entity_poly.pdbx_strand_id
1 'polypeptide(L)'
;MLPVVAVHGGAGHIPKERAELSTIGVKEAARTGYAILQKGGSAMDAVVEAVALMENNPRFNAGKTPEEASDLALTYMKERVDGLGGVVVVDSKGNYAARFSSKQMSWAAAQQGELHYGLYRGEHFVEPVQENMQ
;
A
#
# COMPACT_ATOMS: atom_id res chain seq x y z
N MET A 1 -9.02 -28.59 2.85
CA MET A 1 -9.09 -27.57 3.93
C MET A 1 -10.37 -26.77 3.76
N LEU A 2 -10.96 -26.29 4.84
CA LEU A 2 -12.07 -25.32 4.77
C LEU A 2 -11.49 -23.94 4.43
N PRO A 3 -11.90 -23.29 3.33
CA PRO A 3 -11.36 -21.99 2.95
C PRO A 3 -11.78 -20.92 3.97
N VAL A 4 -10.89 -19.96 4.23
CA VAL A 4 -11.15 -18.77 5.06
C VAL A 4 -10.48 -17.57 4.40
N VAL A 5 -11.18 -16.44 4.37
CA VAL A 5 -10.62 -15.14 4.01
C VAL A 5 -10.97 -14.15 5.12
N ALA A 6 -10.04 -13.27 5.45
CA ALA A 6 -10.23 -12.20 6.41
C ALA A 6 -9.76 -10.88 5.80
N VAL A 7 -10.47 -9.79 6.11
CA VAL A 7 -10.20 -8.44 5.59
C VAL A 7 -10.34 -7.42 6.71
N HIS A 8 -9.64 -6.29 6.62
CA HIS A 8 -9.79 -5.16 7.54
C HIS A 8 -9.85 -3.83 6.79
N GLY A 9 -10.68 -2.89 7.26
CA GLY A 9 -10.80 -1.54 6.68
C GLY A 9 -9.84 -0.50 7.28
N GLY A 10 -9.01 -0.90 8.23
CA GLY A 10 -8.22 0.00 9.09
C GLY A 10 -8.78 0.02 10.52
N ALA A 11 -8.17 0.85 11.38
CA ALA A 11 -8.52 0.96 12.80
C ALA A 11 -8.51 2.42 13.25
N GLY A 12 -9.29 2.74 14.30
CA GLY A 12 -9.41 4.10 14.84
C GLY A 12 -10.85 4.46 15.19
N HIS A 13 -11.11 5.74 15.45
CA HIS A 13 -12.47 6.24 15.66
C HIS A 13 -13.21 6.30 14.32
N ILE A 14 -14.26 5.47 14.17
CA ILE A 14 -15.13 5.45 12.98
C ILE A 14 -16.44 6.16 13.35
N PRO A 15 -16.74 7.34 12.78
CA PRO A 15 -18.00 8.04 13.01
C PRO A 15 -19.21 7.20 12.63
N LYS A 16 -20.35 7.39 13.31
CA LYS A 16 -21.57 6.58 13.09
C LYS A 16 -22.06 6.64 11.64
N GLU A 17 -21.93 7.80 11.01
CA GLU A 17 -22.33 8.07 9.63
C GLU A 17 -21.49 7.27 8.61
N ARG A 18 -20.31 6.79 9.03
CA ARG A 18 -19.40 5.98 8.21
C ARG A 18 -19.42 4.50 8.59
N ALA A 19 -19.85 4.15 9.81
CA ALA A 19 -19.76 2.80 10.33
C ALA A 19 -20.52 1.76 9.50
N GLU A 20 -21.74 2.08 9.07
CA GLU A 20 -22.55 1.17 8.26
C GLU A 20 -21.90 0.92 6.89
N LEU A 21 -21.54 1.99 6.18
CA LEU A 21 -20.92 1.91 4.86
C LEU A 21 -19.53 1.25 4.89
N SER A 22 -18.76 1.48 5.96
CA SER A 22 -17.48 0.78 6.20
C SER A 22 -17.70 -0.73 6.38
N THR A 23 -18.72 -1.10 7.16
CA THR A 23 -19.09 -2.51 7.39
C THR A 23 -19.56 -3.19 6.11
N ILE A 24 -20.34 -2.49 5.27
CA ILE A 24 -20.76 -2.99 3.95
C ILE A 24 -19.53 -3.27 3.09
N GLY A 25 -18.59 -2.32 3.00
CA GLY A 25 -17.39 -2.48 2.18
C GLY A 25 -16.53 -3.68 2.56
N VAL A 26 -16.28 -3.91 3.85
CA VAL A 26 -15.50 -5.10 4.28
C VAL A 26 -16.26 -6.41 4.07
N LYS A 27 -17.60 -6.40 4.20
CA LYS A 27 -18.42 -7.59 3.91
C LYS A 27 -18.40 -7.93 2.42
N GLU A 28 -18.44 -6.94 1.54
CA GLU A 28 -18.34 -7.14 0.09
C GLU A 28 -16.97 -7.70 -0.29
N ALA A 29 -15.88 -7.11 0.21
CA ALA A 29 -14.53 -7.61 -0.04
C ALA A 29 -14.34 -9.07 0.44
N ALA A 30 -14.78 -9.38 1.67
CA ALA A 30 -14.70 -10.74 2.21
C ALA A 30 -15.53 -11.74 1.38
N ARG A 31 -16.75 -11.36 0.96
CA ARG A 31 -17.60 -12.22 0.13
C ARG A 31 -16.96 -12.53 -1.21
N THR A 32 -16.37 -11.54 -1.87
CA THR A 32 -15.70 -11.71 -3.17
C THR A 32 -14.52 -12.66 -3.05
N GLY A 33 -13.61 -12.43 -2.09
CA GLY A 33 -12.47 -13.32 -1.86
C GLY A 33 -12.91 -14.75 -1.51
N TYR A 34 -13.94 -14.89 -0.67
CA TYR A 34 -14.46 -16.20 -0.28
C TYR A 34 -15.07 -16.97 -1.47
N ALA A 35 -15.79 -16.27 -2.35
CA ALA A 35 -16.38 -16.88 -3.54
C ALA A 35 -15.33 -17.45 -4.51
N ILE A 36 -14.15 -16.83 -4.59
CA ILE A 36 -13.01 -17.34 -5.38
C ILE A 36 -12.47 -18.62 -4.77
N LEU A 37 -12.23 -18.62 -3.45
CA LEU A 37 -11.76 -19.82 -2.74
C LEU A 37 -12.75 -20.99 -2.85
N GLN A 38 -14.06 -20.73 -2.76
CA GLN A 38 -15.10 -21.77 -2.92
C GLN A 38 -15.09 -22.41 -4.31
N LYS A 39 -14.64 -21.70 -5.34
CA LYS A 39 -14.51 -22.20 -6.71
C LYS A 39 -13.18 -22.90 -6.98
N GLY A 40 -12.33 -23.06 -5.97
CA GLY A 40 -11.00 -23.66 -6.11
C GLY A 40 -9.93 -22.69 -6.63
N GLY A 41 -10.20 -21.38 -6.62
CA GLY A 41 -9.20 -20.36 -6.93
C GLY A 41 -8.09 -20.28 -5.87
N SER A 42 -6.99 -19.60 -6.20
CA SER A 42 -5.85 -19.52 -5.30
C SER A 42 -6.10 -18.53 -4.14
N ALA A 43 -5.33 -18.68 -3.07
CA ALA A 43 -5.30 -17.70 -1.99
C ALA A 43 -4.87 -16.31 -2.50
N MET A 44 -3.97 -16.26 -3.48
CA MET A 44 -3.52 -15.02 -4.10
C MET A 44 -4.66 -14.30 -4.82
N ASP A 45 -5.40 -15.01 -5.69
CA ASP A 45 -6.52 -14.42 -6.43
C ASP A 45 -7.59 -13.89 -5.47
N ALA A 46 -7.88 -14.65 -4.41
CA ALA A 46 -8.86 -14.26 -3.41
C ALA A 46 -8.47 -12.96 -2.67
N VAL A 47 -7.19 -12.79 -2.29
CA VAL A 47 -6.75 -11.57 -1.60
C VAL A 47 -6.62 -10.39 -2.55
N VAL A 48 -6.14 -10.61 -3.79
CA VAL A 48 -6.01 -9.55 -4.80
C VAL A 48 -7.38 -8.95 -5.11
N GLU A 49 -8.40 -9.78 -5.38
CA GLU A 49 -9.74 -9.29 -5.69
C GLU A 49 -10.43 -8.62 -4.50
N ALA A 50 -10.24 -9.15 -3.28
CA ALA A 50 -10.76 -8.52 -2.07
C ALA A 50 -10.13 -7.14 -1.84
N VAL A 51 -8.82 -7.01 -2.00
CA VAL A 51 -8.08 -5.74 -1.82
C VAL A 51 -8.42 -4.76 -2.94
N ALA A 52 -8.51 -5.20 -4.19
CA ALA A 52 -8.89 -4.33 -5.31
C ALA A 52 -10.27 -3.68 -5.10
N LEU A 53 -11.24 -4.41 -4.55
CA LEU A 53 -12.53 -3.82 -4.17
C LEU A 53 -12.39 -2.77 -3.07
N MET A 54 -11.49 -2.98 -2.11
CA MET A 54 -11.24 -2.02 -1.03
C MET A 54 -10.50 -0.77 -1.53
N GLU A 55 -9.54 -0.92 -2.44
CA GLU A 55 -8.84 0.20 -3.08
C GLU A 55 -9.77 1.09 -3.90
N ASN A 56 -10.73 0.48 -4.61
CA ASN A 56 -11.71 1.21 -5.41
C ASN A 56 -12.86 1.80 -4.57
N ASN A 57 -12.93 1.49 -3.28
CA ASN A 57 -13.97 1.98 -2.39
C ASN A 57 -13.48 3.23 -1.63
N PRO A 58 -14.04 4.42 -1.88
CA PRO A 58 -13.57 5.68 -1.30
C PRO A 58 -13.78 5.78 0.22
N ARG A 59 -14.39 4.77 0.85
CA ARG A 59 -14.53 4.68 2.31
C ARG A 59 -13.25 4.22 3.00
N PHE A 60 -12.36 3.53 2.29
CA PHE A 60 -11.10 3.05 2.84
C PHE A 60 -9.95 3.97 2.45
N ASN A 61 -8.94 4.02 3.31
CA ASN A 61 -7.70 4.74 3.01
C ASN A 61 -6.77 3.86 2.16
N ALA A 62 -7.21 3.54 0.94
CA ALA A 62 -6.54 2.68 -0.02
C ALA A 62 -6.68 3.27 -1.44
N GLY A 63 -5.96 2.72 -2.42
CA GLY A 63 -6.06 3.16 -3.82
C GLY A 63 -5.41 4.52 -4.13
N LYS A 64 -4.52 5.01 -3.27
CA LYS A 64 -3.74 6.26 -3.46
C LYS A 64 -2.48 6.00 -4.30
N THR A 65 -1.93 7.05 -4.91
CA THR A 65 -0.59 6.92 -5.52
C THR A 65 0.48 6.71 -4.44
N PRO A 66 1.64 6.14 -4.78
CA PRO A 66 2.76 6.02 -3.86
C PRO A 66 3.11 7.34 -3.13
N GLU A 67 3.11 8.46 -3.85
CA GLU A 67 3.38 9.79 -3.30
C GLU A 67 2.31 10.22 -2.30
N GLU A 68 1.04 10.16 -2.68
CA GLU A 68 -0.08 10.57 -1.83
C GLU A 68 -0.17 9.72 -0.56
N ALA A 69 0.00 8.40 -0.70
CA ALA A 69 0.02 7.48 0.43
C ALA A 69 1.17 7.80 1.39
N SER A 70 2.35 8.07 0.83
CA SER A 70 3.54 8.40 1.59
C SER A 70 3.40 9.72 2.35
N ASP A 71 2.97 10.79 1.67
CA ASP A 71 2.81 12.11 2.26
C ASP A 71 1.77 12.09 3.37
N LEU A 72 0.66 11.35 3.18
CA LEU A 72 -0.37 11.17 4.21
C LEU A 72 0.17 10.42 5.42
N ALA A 73 0.91 9.33 5.22
CA ALA A 73 1.47 8.54 6.31
C ALA A 73 2.49 9.33 7.14
N LEU A 74 3.38 10.08 6.48
CA LEU A 74 4.37 10.92 7.14
C LEU A 74 3.73 12.10 7.89
N THR A 75 2.70 12.71 7.30
CA THR A 75 1.93 13.78 7.95
C THR A 75 1.23 13.25 9.20
N TYR A 76 0.53 12.11 9.09
CA TYR A 76 -0.16 11.49 10.21
C TYR A 76 0.81 11.13 11.35
N MET A 77 2.00 10.60 11.02
CA MET A 77 3.03 10.30 12.01
C MET A 77 3.50 11.57 12.74
N LYS A 78 3.75 12.65 11.99
CA LYS A 78 4.15 13.93 12.58
C LYS A 78 3.07 14.50 13.49
N GLU A 79 1.82 14.50 13.06
CA GLU A 79 0.69 15.04 13.83
C GLU A 79 0.40 14.19 15.08
N ARG A 80 0.51 12.86 14.98
CA ARG A 80 0.08 11.97 16.06
C ARG A 80 1.11 11.83 17.17
N VAL A 81 2.40 11.82 16.82
CA VAL A 81 3.49 11.49 17.75
C VAL A 81 4.68 12.46 17.68
N ASP A 82 4.57 13.57 16.94
CA ASP A 82 5.68 14.50 16.65
C ASP A 82 6.92 13.84 16.01
N GLY A 83 6.72 12.65 15.43
CA GLY A 83 7.78 11.79 14.91
C GLY A 83 8.26 12.18 13.51
N LEU A 84 9.50 11.81 13.20
CA LEU A 84 10.02 11.79 11.84
C LEU A 84 10.01 10.36 11.30
N GLY A 85 9.95 10.21 9.98
CA GLY A 85 9.89 8.90 9.34
C GLY A 85 10.28 8.96 7.88
N GLY A 86 10.34 7.77 7.28
CA GLY A 86 10.60 7.57 5.87
C GLY A 86 9.84 6.35 5.37
N VAL A 87 9.44 6.36 4.11
CA VAL A 87 8.65 5.31 3.49
C VAL A 87 9.07 5.16 2.04
N VAL A 88 9.15 3.91 1.60
CA VAL A 88 9.29 3.52 0.20
C VAL A 88 8.04 2.74 -0.16
N VAL A 89 7.30 3.21 -1.16
CA VAL A 89 6.01 2.65 -1.58
C VAL A 89 6.09 2.29 -3.05
N VAL A 90 5.49 1.17 -3.44
CA VAL A 90 5.28 0.75 -4.83
C VAL A 90 3.82 0.35 -5.01
N ASP A 91 3.22 0.69 -6.15
CA ASP A 91 1.86 0.28 -6.50
C ASP A 91 1.83 -0.89 -7.50
N SER A 92 0.64 -1.41 -7.79
CA SER A 92 0.45 -2.54 -8.72
C SER A 92 0.77 -2.20 -10.18
N LYS A 93 0.93 -0.92 -10.52
CA LYS A 93 1.36 -0.45 -11.85
C LYS A 93 2.87 -0.27 -11.93
N GLY A 94 3.58 -0.52 -10.83
CA GLY A 94 5.03 -0.35 -10.73
C GLY A 94 5.46 1.11 -10.51
N ASN A 95 4.54 2.04 -10.24
CA ASN A 95 4.94 3.37 -9.80
C ASN A 95 5.49 3.25 -8.38
N TYR A 96 6.50 4.05 -8.04
CA TYR A 96 7.08 4.05 -6.70
C TYR A 96 7.36 5.47 -6.20
N ALA A 97 7.48 5.61 -4.88
CA ALA A 97 7.93 6.83 -4.25
C ALA A 97 8.83 6.51 -3.05
N ALA A 98 9.93 7.26 -2.91
CA ALA A 98 10.75 7.30 -1.70
C ALA A 98 10.58 8.68 -1.04
N ARG A 99 9.97 8.71 0.14
CA ARG A 99 9.52 9.96 0.81
C ARG A 99 9.93 9.92 2.27
N PHE A 100 10.44 11.03 2.79
CA PHE A 100 10.89 11.09 4.18
C PHE A 100 10.81 12.51 4.76
N SER A 101 10.49 12.59 6.06
CA SER A 101 10.37 13.85 6.79
C SER A 101 11.68 14.27 7.48
N SER A 102 12.66 13.38 7.60
CA SER A 102 14.01 13.68 8.09
C SER A 102 14.86 14.48 7.08
N LYS A 103 16.09 14.82 7.49
CA LYS A 103 17.10 15.42 6.58
C LYS A 103 17.59 14.42 5.52
N GLN A 104 17.63 13.14 5.88
CA GLN A 104 18.19 12.07 5.05
C GLN A 104 17.49 10.73 5.31
N MET A 105 17.41 9.91 4.27
CA MET A 105 17.01 8.51 4.29
C MET A 105 17.74 7.83 3.12
N SER A 106 18.56 6.82 3.38
CA SER A 106 19.09 5.98 2.31
C SER A 106 17.95 5.21 1.64
N TRP A 107 17.83 5.29 0.32
CA TRP A 107 16.79 4.57 -0.42
C TRP A 107 17.31 4.14 -1.79
N ALA A 108 16.70 3.08 -2.33
CA ALA A 108 16.91 2.64 -3.70
C ALA A 108 15.66 1.96 -4.26
N ALA A 109 15.50 2.00 -5.58
CA ALA A 109 14.48 1.28 -6.33
C ALA A 109 15.09 0.77 -7.64
N ALA A 110 14.76 -0.46 -8.04
CA ALA A 110 15.12 -0.99 -9.34
C ALA A 110 13.90 -0.97 -10.27
N GLN A 111 14.01 -0.32 -11.42
CA GLN A 111 12.93 -0.24 -12.40
C GLN A 111 13.52 -0.19 -13.81
N GLN A 112 12.96 -1.00 -14.73
CA GLN A 112 13.33 -0.98 -16.15
C GLN A 112 14.85 -1.14 -16.42
N GLY A 113 15.57 -1.91 -15.59
CA GLY A 113 17.01 -2.12 -15.74
C GLY A 113 17.88 -1.00 -15.14
N GLU A 114 17.28 -0.02 -14.48
CA GLU A 114 17.96 1.07 -13.78
C GLU A 114 17.81 0.92 -12.26
N LEU A 115 18.88 1.21 -11.53
CA LEU A 115 18.91 1.47 -10.10
C LEU A 115 18.77 2.97 -9.88
N HIS A 116 17.69 3.36 -9.21
CA HIS A 116 17.47 4.70 -8.70
C HIS A 116 17.80 4.74 -7.21
N TYR A 117 18.49 5.77 -6.73
CA TYR A 117 18.86 5.86 -5.30
C TYR A 117 19.14 7.29 -4.83
N GLY A 118 19.23 7.48 -3.51
CA GLY A 118 19.59 8.76 -2.89
C GLY A 118 19.73 8.67 -1.39
N LEU A 119 20.21 9.75 -0.76
CA LEU A 119 20.32 9.88 0.69
C LEU A 119 19.65 11.15 1.19
N TYR A 120 19.97 12.29 0.60
CA TYR A 120 19.45 13.60 1.00
C TYR A 120 18.21 14.00 0.19
N ARG A 121 17.41 14.93 0.74
CA ARG A 121 16.22 15.42 0.05
C ARG A 121 16.57 16.05 -1.29
N GLY A 122 15.82 15.67 -2.33
CA GLY A 122 16.02 16.15 -3.69
C GLY A 122 17.09 15.40 -4.47
N GLU A 123 17.82 14.47 -3.85
CA GLU A 123 18.72 13.57 -4.58
C GLU A 123 17.94 12.46 -5.27
N HIS A 124 18.28 12.23 -6.53
CA HIS A 124 17.83 11.10 -7.33
C HIS A 124 18.94 10.75 -8.32
N PHE A 125 19.76 9.79 -7.94
CA PHE A 125 20.81 9.23 -8.79
C PHE A 125 20.27 8.02 -9.53
N VAL A 126 20.83 7.76 -10.72
CA VAL A 126 20.44 6.64 -11.58
C VAL A 126 21.70 5.97 -12.13
N GLU A 127 21.76 4.64 -12.03
CA GLU A 127 22.79 3.82 -12.66
C GLU A 127 22.20 2.52 -13.21
N PRO A 128 22.82 1.87 -14.21
CA PRO A 128 22.34 0.58 -14.69
C PRO A 128 22.39 -0.49 -13.58
N VAL A 129 21.37 -1.35 -13.50
CA VAL A 129 21.45 -2.58 -12.69
C VAL A 129 22.55 -3.45 -13.32
N GLN A 130 23.69 -3.58 -12.64
CA GLN A 130 24.72 -4.53 -13.08
C GLN A 130 24.18 -5.94 -12.87
N GLU A 131 23.91 -6.65 -13.97
CA GLU A 131 23.68 -8.10 -13.93
C GLU A 131 25.00 -8.77 -13.53
N ASN A 132 25.21 -8.95 -12.23
CA ASN A 132 26.18 -9.93 -11.77
C ASN A 132 25.60 -11.31 -12.06
N MET A 133 25.74 -11.76 -13.31
CA MET A 133 25.72 -13.18 -13.64
C MET A 133 26.92 -13.82 -12.93
N GLN A 134 26.65 -14.48 -11.80
CA GLN A 134 27.42 -15.64 -11.37
C GLN A 134 26.74 -16.91 -11.88
#